data_AF-A0A357L0U7-F1
#
_entry.id   AF-A0A357L0U7-F1
#
_cell.length_a   1.000
_cell.length_b   1.000
_cell.length_c   1.000
_cell.angle_alpha   90.00
_cell.angle_beta   90.00
_cell.angle_gamma   90.00
#
_symmetry.space_group_name_H-M   'P 1'
#
loop_
_entity.id
_entity.type
_entity.pdbx_description
1 polymer ?
#
loop_
_entity_poly.entity_id
_entity_poly.type
_entity_poly.pdbx_seq_one_letter_code
_entity_poly.pdbx_strand_id
1 'polypeptide(L)'
;VAGLLNLAGVETLRDGVLLTTSAGRFEMAESCAGLRFLLAGVMIASLAAHLAFTGWRRQAVFIGAAVALAIAANWLRASLIILTATATQMRVGTGPEHVAFGWVFYGGLILALLLAARRFGDRDAVPALAPAAASVE
;
A
#
# COMPACT_ATOMS: atom_id res chain seq x y z
N VAL A 1 -5.97 -6.25 12.03
CA VAL A 1 -6.66 -5.04 12.55
C VAL A 1 -6.97 -5.16 14.04
N ALA A 2 -7.90 -6.02 14.48
CA ALA A 2 -8.27 -6.14 15.91
C ALA A 2 -7.06 -6.41 16.85
N GLY A 3 -6.13 -7.29 16.47
CA GLY A 3 -4.93 -7.55 17.27
C GLY A 3 -4.03 -6.32 17.47
N LEU A 4 -3.88 -5.47 16.44
CA LEU A 4 -3.14 -4.20 16.52
C LEU A 4 -3.86 -3.18 17.42
N LEU A 5 -5.20 -3.18 17.40
CA LEU A 5 -6.01 -2.30 18.25
C LEU A 5 -5.92 -2.71 19.72
N ASN A 6 -6.00 -4.01 20.01
CA ASN A 6 -5.83 -4.53 21.36
C ASN A 6 -4.42 -4.25 21.90
N LEU A 7 -3.38 -4.35 21.04
CA LEU A 7 -2.01 -4.01 21.42
C LEU A 7 -1.85 -2.51 21.75
N ALA A 8 -2.65 -1.66 21.10
CA ALA A 8 -2.72 -0.23 21.37
C ALA A 8 -3.66 0.13 22.54
N GLY A 9 -4.18 -0.86 23.28
CA GLY A 9 -5.04 -0.65 24.45
C GLY A 9 -6.50 -0.30 24.13
N VAL A 10 -6.93 -0.46 22.87
CA VAL A 10 -8.32 -0.24 22.47
C VAL A 10 -9.08 -1.55 22.58
N GLU A 11 -10.03 -1.63 23.50
CA GLU A 11 -10.96 -2.76 23.60
C GLU A 11 -11.86 -2.81 22.35
N THR A 12 -11.87 -3.96 21.69
CA THR A 12 -12.61 -4.17 20.45
C THR A 12 -13.56 -5.35 20.58
N LEU A 13 -14.85 -5.10 20.34
CA LEU A 13 -15.85 -6.15 20.19
C LEU A 13 -16.07 -6.41 18.70
N ARG A 14 -15.83 -7.63 18.25
CA ARG A 14 -16.00 -8.02 16.85
C ARG A 14 -17.25 -8.88 16.69
N ASP A 15 -18.18 -8.42 15.87
CA ASP A 15 -19.37 -9.16 15.47
C ASP A 15 -19.42 -9.24 13.94
N GLY A 16 -18.92 -10.35 13.39
CA GLY A 16 -18.75 -10.53 11.94
C GLY A 16 -17.84 -9.47 11.29
N VAL A 17 -18.45 -8.63 10.45
CA VAL A 17 -17.81 -7.48 9.76
C VAL A 17 -17.89 -6.18 10.55
N LEU A 18 -18.63 -6.17 11.66
CA LEU A 18 -18.78 -5.03 12.54
C LEU A 18 -17.69 -5.06 13.62
N LEU A 19 -17.05 -3.93 13.85
CA LEU A 19 -16.11 -3.73 14.93
C LEU A 19 -16.57 -2.57 15.79
N THR A 20 -16.89 -2.87 17.04
CA THR A 20 -17.33 -1.87 18.01
C THR A 20 -16.15 -1.51 18.91
N THR A 21 -15.91 -0.22 19.03
CA THR A 21 -14.93 0.37 19.95
C THR A 21 -15.66 1.31 20.90
N SER A 22 -14.99 1.76 21.97
CA SER A 22 -15.54 2.75 22.91
C SER A 22 -16.00 4.06 22.26
N ALA A 23 -15.50 4.39 21.07
CA ALA A 23 -15.87 5.60 20.33
C ALA A 23 -17.02 5.40 19.32
N GLY A 24 -17.33 4.17 18.92
CA GLY A 24 -18.33 3.91 17.89
C GLY A 24 -18.21 2.56 17.18
N ARG A 25 -19.15 2.32 16.26
CA ARG A 25 -19.23 1.09 15.44
C ARG A 25 -18.65 1.35 14.05
N PHE A 26 -17.76 0.47 13.61
CA PHE A 26 -17.15 0.49 12.29
C PHE A 26 -17.58 -0.76 11.51
N GLU A 27 -18.20 -0.56 10.36
CA GLU A 27 -18.54 -1.64 9.44
C GLU A 27 -17.42 -1.82 8.40
N MET A 28 -16.83 -3.00 8.34
CA MET A 28 -15.67 -3.29 7.48
C MET A 28 -16.03 -4.00 6.17
N ALA A 29 -17.31 -4.06 5.79
CA ALA A 29 -17.77 -4.92 4.70
C ALA A 29 -17.25 -4.49 3.31
N GLU A 30 -17.06 -3.19 3.05
CA GLU A 30 -16.73 -2.72 1.67
C GLU A 30 -15.66 -1.62 1.59
N SER A 31 -15.66 -0.66 2.50
CA SER A 31 -14.78 0.53 2.44
C SER A 31 -13.31 0.23 2.79
N CYS A 32 -13.06 -0.85 3.53
CA CYS A 32 -11.75 -1.25 4.04
C CYS A 32 -11.11 -2.43 3.30
N ALA A 33 -11.85 -3.04 2.35
CA ALA A 33 -11.42 -4.27 1.69
C ALA A 33 -10.12 -4.12 0.90
N GLY A 34 -9.66 -2.89 0.62
CA GLY A 34 -8.33 -2.62 0.09
C GLY A 34 -8.07 -3.17 -1.32
N LEU A 35 -9.03 -3.91 -1.89
CA LEU A 35 -8.87 -4.67 -3.12
C LEU A 35 -8.49 -3.78 -4.31
N ARG A 36 -9.07 -2.57 -4.40
CA ARG A 36 -8.74 -1.61 -5.46
C ARG A 36 -7.26 -1.20 -5.38
N PHE A 37 -6.78 -0.91 -4.18
CA PHE A 37 -5.36 -0.55 -3.96
C PHE A 37 -4.44 -1.75 -4.14
N LEU A 38 -4.87 -2.95 -3.74
CA LEU A 38 -4.14 -4.19 -4.00
C LEU A 38 -3.97 -4.42 -5.50
N LEU A 39 -5.06 -4.38 -6.26
CA LEU A 39 -5.04 -4.56 -7.72
C LEU A 39 -4.15 -3.52 -8.40
N ALA A 40 -4.33 -2.24 -8.07
CA ALA A 40 -3.52 -1.17 -8.65
C ALA A 40 -2.03 -1.34 -8.28
N GLY A 41 -1.72 -1.68 -7.03
CA GLY A 41 -0.36 -1.97 -6.57
C GLY A 41 0.27 -3.16 -7.28
N VAL A 42 -0.49 -4.24 -7.49
CA VAL A 42 -0.05 -5.42 -8.24
C VAL A 42 0.20 -5.10 -9.70
N MET A 43 -0.65 -4.30 -10.35
CA MET A 43 -0.43 -3.86 -11.73
C MET A 43 0.88 -3.08 -11.86
N ILE A 44 1.11 -2.11 -10.97
CA ILE A 44 2.34 -1.32 -10.94
C ILE A 44 3.55 -2.22 -10.63
N ALA A 45 3.43 -3.12 -9.66
CA ALA A 45 4.49 -4.06 -9.32
C ALA A 45 4.83 -4.99 -10.49
N SER A 46 3.82 -5.43 -11.24
CA SER A 46 4.00 -6.30 -12.41
C SER A 46 4.71 -5.56 -13.54
N LEU A 47 4.33 -4.31 -13.80
CA LEU A 47 5.02 -3.45 -14.75
C LEU A 47 6.47 -3.18 -14.31
N ALA A 48 6.68 -2.78 -13.06
CA ALA A 48 8.00 -2.53 -12.50
C ALA A 48 8.88 -3.79 -12.53
N ALA A 49 8.31 -4.95 -12.21
CA ALA A 49 9.01 -6.23 -12.28
C ALA A 49 9.41 -6.56 -13.71
N HIS A 50 8.48 -6.39 -14.65
CA HIS A 50 8.73 -6.65 -16.06
C HIS A 50 9.83 -5.74 -16.60
N LEU A 51 9.92 -4.48 -16.15
CA LEU A 51 10.94 -3.53 -16.59
C LEU A 51 12.30 -3.75 -15.91
N ALA A 52 12.32 -4.09 -14.62
CA ALA A 52 13.54 -4.15 -13.82
C ALA A 52 14.24 -5.51 -13.81
N PHE A 53 13.53 -6.61 -14.11
CA PHE A 53 14.09 -7.96 -14.02
C PHE A 53 14.07 -8.72 -15.35
N THR A 54 15.15 -9.44 -15.65
CA THR A 54 15.26 -10.29 -16.85
C THR A 54 14.56 -11.65 -16.69
N GLY A 55 14.65 -12.27 -15.52
CA GLY A 55 14.13 -13.62 -15.25
C GLY A 55 12.73 -13.66 -14.64
N TRP A 56 11.84 -14.52 -15.17
CA TRP A 56 10.46 -14.70 -14.70
C TRP A 56 10.36 -15.08 -13.21
N ARG A 57 11.33 -15.83 -12.67
CA ARG A 57 11.37 -16.22 -11.25
C ARG A 57 11.56 -14.99 -10.34
N ARG A 58 12.44 -14.06 -10.72
CA ARG A 58 12.68 -12.82 -9.98
C ARG A 58 11.47 -11.89 -10.06
N GLN A 59 10.83 -11.84 -11.22
CA GLN A 59 9.57 -11.11 -11.40
C GLN A 59 8.47 -11.66 -10.48
N ALA A 60 8.27 -12.98 -10.45
CA ALA A 60 7.28 -13.62 -9.58
C ALA A 60 7.55 -13.37 -8.09
N VAL A 61 8.81 -13.47 -7.65
CA VAL A 61 9.20 -13.16 -6.26
C VAL A 61 8.92 -11.69 -5.92
N PHE A 62 9.26 -10.76 -6.81
CA PHE A 62 9.01 -9.33 -6.60
C PHE A 62 7.51 -9.03 -6.52
N ILE A 63 6.71 -9.58 -7.45
CA ILE A 63 5.25 -9.41 -7.44
C ILE A 63 4.65 -10.01 -6.17
N GLY A 64 5.11 -11.21 -5.76
CA GLY A 64 4.68 -11.84 -4.50
C GLY A 64 4.99 -10.98 -3.27
N ALA A 65 6.20 -10.41 -3.21
CA ALA A 65 6.58 -9.47 -2.15
C ALA A 65 5.71 -8.20 -2.17
N ALA A 66 5.39 -7.69 -3.36
CA ALA A 66 4.52 -6.52 -3.52
C ALA A 66 3.09 -6.78 -3.04
N VAL A 67 2.53 -7.96 -3.34
CA VAL A 67 1.23 -8.41 -2.82
C VAL A 67 1.24 -8.43 -1.29
N ALA A 68 2.26 -9.08 -0.69
CA ALA A 68 2.38 -9.16 0.76
C ALA A 68 2.48 -7.77 1.40
N LEU A 69 3.30 -6.88 0.82
CA LEU A 69 3.47 -5.50 1.29
C LEU A 69 2.17 -4.69 1.16
N ALA A 70 1.42 -4.85 0.07
CA ALA A 70 0.14 -4.19 -0.14
C ALA A 70 -0.92 -4.64 0.88
N ILE A 71 -0.98 -5.93 1.19
CA ILE A 71 -1.86 -6.48 2.23
C ILE A 71 -1.48 -5.89 3.59
N ALA A 72 -0.18 -5.88 3.93
CA ALA A 72 0.30 -5.30 5.18
C ALA A 72 0.00 -3.81 5.30
N ALA A 73 0.21 -3.04 4.22
CA ALA A 73 -0.11 -1.62 4.16
C ALA A 73 -1.62 -1.37 4.36
N ASN A 74 -2.48 -2.20 3.78
CA ASN A 74 -3.92 -2.10 3.99
C ASN A 74 -4.33 -2.39 5.44
N TRP A 75 -3.73 -3.41 6.07
CA TRP A 75 -3.96 -3.69 7.49
C TRP A 75 -3.54 -2.52 8.38
N LEU A 76 -2.37 -1.93 8.12
CA LEU A 76 -1.88 -0.78 8.87
C LEU A 76 -2.79 0.43 8.69
N ARG A 77 -3.20 0.74 7.45
CA ARG A 77 -4.14 1.82 7.14
C ARG A 77 -5.44 1.66 7.92
N ALA A 78 -6.07 0.48 7.86
CA ALA A 78 -7.34 0.23 8.55
C ALA A 78 -7.20 0.38 10.07
N SER A 79 -6.12 -0.15 10.65
CA SER A 79 -5.82 0.00 12.07
C SER A 79 -5.61 1.47 12.46
N LEU A 80 -4.86 2.25 11.69
CA LEU A 80 -4.63 3.65 11.99
C LEU A 80 -5.91 4.48 11.91
N ILE A 81 -6.74 4.29 10.88
CA ILE A 81 -8.02 5.01 10.76
C ILE A 81 -8.90 4.75 11.99
N ILE A 82 -8.98 3.49 12.44
CA ILE A 82 -9.77 3.14 13.62
C ILE A 82 -9.15 3.75 14.88
N LEU A 83 -7.81 3.71 15.03
CA LEU A 83 -7.14 4.33 16.18
C LEU A 83 -7.35 5.84 16.25
N THR A 84 -7.21 6.58 15.15
CA THR A 84 -7.47 8.03 15.13
C THR A 84 -8.93 8.33 15.39
N ALA A 85 -9.85 7.54 14.84
CA ALA A 85 -11.27 7.69 15.12
C ALA A 85 -11.60 7.41 16.59
N THR A 86 -11.00 6.40 17.21
CA THR A 86 -11.19 6.11 18.64
C THR A 86 -10.59 7.20 19.54
N ALA A 87 -9.36 7.62 19.26
CA ALA A 87 -8.66 8.64 20.06
C ALA A 87 -9.34 10.02 19.99
N THR A 88 -9.99 10.35 18.86
CA THR A 88 -10.64 11.65 18.65
C THR A 88 -12.15 11.63 18.87
N GLN A 89 -12.70 10.54 19.44
CA GLN A 89 -14.14 10.36 19.65
C GLN A 89 -14.95 10.63 18.36
N MET A 90 -14.50 10.01 17.26
CA MET A 90 -15.10 10.09 15.92
C MET A 90 -15.04 11.47 15.24
N ARG A 91 -14.30 12.46 15.78
CA ARG A 91 -14.10 13.76 15.10
C ARG A 91 -13.17 13.68 13.90
N VAL A 92 -12.10 12.87 13.98
CA VAL A 92 -11.08 12.71 12.94
C VAL A 92 -11.08 11.25 12.52
N GLY A 93 -11.14 10.96 11.21
CA GLY A 93 -11.26 9.59 10.71
C GLY A 93 -12.63 9.22 10.11
N THR A 94 -13.59 10.17 10.09
CA THR A 94 -14.94 10.03 9.45
C THR A 94 -15.34 11.09 8.37
N GLY A 95 -14.63 12.23 8.22
CA GLY A 95 -14.62 13.16 7.04
C GLY A 95 -13.59 12.98 5.85
N PRO A 96 -12.88 14.02 5.35
CA PRO A 96 -12.00 13.91 4.16
C PRO A 96 -10.66 13.19 4.42
N GLU A 97 -10.30 13.07 5.69
CA GLU A 97 -8.94 12.84 6.18
C GLU A 97 -8.45 11.41 5.90
N HIS A 98 -9.37 10.49 5.63
CA HIS A 98 -9.15 9.05 5.48
C HIS A 98 -8.97 8.70 4.02
N VAL A 99 -9.46 9.57 3.13
CA VAL A 99 -9.02 9.62 1.74
C VAL A 99 -7.56 10.04 1.71
N ALA A 100 -7.17 11.09 2.43
CA ALA A 100 -5.78 11.53 2.51
C ALA A 100 -4.84 10.45 3.09
N PHE A 101 -5.23 9.77 4.18
CA PHE A 101 -4.47 8.62 4.68
C PHE A 101 -4.33 7.52 3.62
N GLY A 102 -5.40 7.22 2.88
CA GLY A 102 -5.33 6.26 1.76
C GLY A 102 -4.27 6.63 0.71
N TRP A 103 -4.23 7.90 0.30
CA TRP A 103 -3.25 8.41 -0.67
C TRP A 103 -1.82 8.32 -0.15
N VAL A 104 -1.57 8.67 1.11
CA VAL A 104 -0.22 8.61 1.71
C VAL A 104 0.27 7.16 1.77
N PHE A 105 -0.57 6.23 2.25
CA PHE A 105 -0.20 4.81 2.32
C PHE A 105 0.07 4.23 0.94
N TYR A 106 -0.78 4.53 -0.02
CA TYR A 106 -0.67 3.98 -1.36
C TYR A 106 0.49 4.60 -2.16
N GLY A 107 0.69 5.91 -2.06
CA GLY A 107 1.84 6.60 -2.64
C GLY A 107 3.16 6.10 -2.06
N GLY A 108 3.21 5.90 -0.74
CA GLY A 108 4.37 5.30 -0.06
C GLY A 108 4.64 3.86 -0.52
N LEU A 109 3.59 3.05 -0.68
CA LEU A 109 3.70 1.69 -1.23
C LEU A 109 4.29 1.69 -2.64
N ILE A 110 3.75 2.52 -3.55
CA ILE A 110 4.26 2.63 -4.92
C ILE A 110 5.73 3.07 -4.89
N LEU A 111 6.06 4.10 -4.14
CA LEU A 111 7.43 4.61 -4.05
C LEU A 111 8.39 3.51 -3.54
N ALA A 112 8.01 2.78 -2.49
CA ALA A 112 8.79 1.67 -1.96
C ALA A 112 9.02 0.57 -3.02
N LEU A 113 7.98 0.22 -3.79
CA LEU A 113 8.08 -0.77 -4.87
C LEU A 113 9.01 -0.29 -5.99
N LEU A 114 8.91 0.98 -6.42
CA LEU A 114 9.79 1.53 -7.44
C LEU A 114 11.24 1.59 -6.98
N LEU A 115 11.50 2.00 -5.73
CA LEU A 115 12.84 2.00 -5.14
C LEU A 115 13.41 0.58 -5.03
N ALA A 116 12.59 -0.40 -4.63
CA ALA A 116 12.98 -1.80 -4.59
C ALA A 116 13.29 -2.34 -5.99
N ALA A 117 12.45 -2.08 -6.98
CA ALA A 117 12.68 -2.48 -8.37
C ALA A 117 14.00 -1.89 -8.90
N ARG A 118 14.26 -0.61 -8.62
CA ARG A 118 15.52 0.06 -9.00
C ARG A 118 16.75 -0.51 -8.30
N ARG A 119 16.61 -0.90 -7.03
CA ARG A 119 17.72 -1.41 -6.20
C ARG A 119 18.06 -2.87 -6.49
N PHE A 120 17.07 -3.69 -6.82
CA PHE A 120 17.21 -5.14 -7.01
C PHE A 120 17.15 -5.56 -8.48
N GLY A 121 16.78 -4.66 -9.39
CA GLY A 121 16.76 -4.91 -10.83
C GLY A 121 18.12 -5.35 -11.35
N ASP A 122 18.10 -6.34 -12.25
CA ASP A 122 19.28 -6.87 -12.94
C ASP A 122 19.28 -6.57 -14.43
N ARG A 123 18.26 -5.85 -14.90
CA ARG A 123 18.20 -5.40 -16.27
C ARG A 123 19.05 -4.14 -16.40
N ASP A 124 20.02 -4.20 -17.31
CA ASP A 124 20.85 -3.04 -17.61
C ASP A 124 19.95 -1.85 -17.95
N ALA A 125 20.20 -0.70 -17.33
CA ALA A 125 19.54 0.53 -17.72
C ALA A 125 19.83 0.74 -19.20
N VAL A 126 18.78 0.92 -20.02
CA VAL A 126 18.94 1.32 -21.41
C VAL A 126 19.92 2.50 -21.41
N PRO A 127 21.08 2.41 -22.10
CA PRO A 127 22.03 3.50 -22.15
C PRO A 127 21.24 4.75 -22.52
N ALA A 128 21.29 5.78 -21.67
CA ALA A 128 20.68 7.06 -21.99
C ALA A 128 21.13 7.41 -23.40
N LEU A 129 20.18 7.62 -24.32
CA LEU A 129 20.46 7.88 -25.73
C LEU A 129 21.55 8.96 -25.76
N ALA A 130 22.78 8.55 -26.06
CA ALA A 130 23.90 9.48 -26.08
C ALA A 130 23.49 10.60 -27.03
N PRO A 131 23.60 11.88 -26.64
CA PRO A 131 23.22 12.96 -27.52
C PRO A 131 23.95 12.73 -28.84
N ALA A 132 23.18 12.52 -29.91
CA ALA A 132 23.73 12.28 -31.23
C ALA A 132 24.70 13.42 -31.49
N ALA A 133 25.99 13.11 -31.52
CA ALA A 133 27.02 14.10 -31.74
C ALA A 133 26.65 14.82 -33.04
N ALA A 134 26.34 16.10 -32.91
CA ALA A 134 26.02 16.97 -34.03
C ALA A 134 27.29 17.10 -34.88
N SER A 135 27.50 16.13 -35.77
CA SER A 135 28.38 16.28 -36.93
C SER A 135 27.57 17.03 -37.97
N VAL A 136 27.62 18.36 -37.88
CA VAL A 136 27.29 19.25 -39.01
C VAL A 136 28.64 19.70 -39.57
N GLU A 137 28.91 19.27 -40.80
CA GLU A 137 29.99 19.77 -41.66
C GLU A 137 29.88 21.28 -41.92
#